data_AF-A0ABD2K247-F1
#
_entry.id   AF-A0ABD2K247-F1
#
_cell.length_a   1.000
_cell.length_b   1.000
_cell.length_c   1.000
_cell.angle_alpha   90.00
_cell.angle_beta   90.00
_cell.angle_gamma   90.00
#
_symmetry.space_group_name_H-M   'P 1'
#
loop_
_entity.id
_entity.type
_entity.pdbx_description
1 polymer ?
#
loop_
_entity_poly.entity_id
_entity_poly.type
_entity_poly.pdbx_seq_one_letter_code
_entity_poly.pdbx_strand_id
1 'polypeptide(L)'
;MCTNFVTFAVVFFGPMFIELRHCFWLQFVPTFFVNLLLNAMLSVGIERLIGVLAPFWVNTLNSTVYISTLISLCFAYALYAMVRLFPISLIENAQMLVPCVMNDLYQGEVALELFRNCMVFTGLTILCYAIIWPMLRFKTNKNMAKYQIDYTKRIFKSLLVNVLFMSTGYFLNAGFLILLRKLSLSQVQIVFGTYILGIFTCISAISNPLTLYLFSSDYRIAFNEHLFKR
;
A
#
# COMPACT_ATOMS: atom_id res chain seq x y z
N MET A 1 -9.52 4.02 -2.94
CA MET A 1 -10.82 4.74 -2.90
C MET A 1 -10.93 5.74 -4.05
N CYS A 2 -9.93 6.62 -4.25
CA CYS A 2 -9.96 7.60 -5.37
C CYS A 2 -9.91 6.96 -6.77
N THR A 3 -9.19 5.86 -6.96
CA THR A 3 -9.08 5.17 -8.27
C THR A 3 -10.42 4.63 -8.77
N ASN A 4 -11.14 3.88 -7.94
CA ASN A 4 -12.47 3.37 -8.32
C ASN A 4 -13.51 4.48 -8.45
N PHE A 5 -13.35 5.61 -7.77
CA PHE A 5 -14.22 6.78 -7.95
C PHE A 5 -14.02 7.42 -9.32
N VAL A 6 -12.77 7.57 -9.78
CA VAL A 6 -12.46 8.06 -11.13
C VAL A 6 -13.07 7.13 -12.18
N THR A 7 -12.87 5.83 -12.03
CA THR A 7 -13.46 4.84 -12.93
C THR A 7 -14.99 4.84 -12.90
N PHE A 8 -15.59 4.90 -11.71
CA PHE A 8 -17.04 5.01 -11.55
C PHE A 8 -17.58 6.28 -12.22
N ALA A 9 -16.90 7.42 -12.07
CA ALA A 9 -17.29 8.66 -12.71
C ALA A 9 -17.21 8.56 -14.24
N VAL A 10 -16.17 7.93 -14.79
CA VAL A 10 -16.02 7.72 -16.24
C VAL A 10 -17.09 6.77 -16.79
N VAL A 11 -17.40 5.68 -16.07
CA VAL A 11 -18.39 4.68 -16.51
C VAL A 11 -19.84 5.22 -16.42
N PHE A 12 -20.15 6.04 -15.40
CA PHE A 12 -21.51 6.55 -15.21
C PHE A 12 -21.79 7.87 -15.94
N PHE A 13 -20.79 8.76 -16.08
CA PHE A 13 -20.98 10.10 -16.65
C PHE A 13 -20.28 10.30 -18.00
N GLY A 14 -19.44 9.37 -18.45
CA GLY A 14 -18.65 9.47 -19.68
C GLY A 14 -18.88 8.30 -20.65
N PRO A 15 -18.20 8.31 -21.81
CA PRO A 15 -18.13 7.13 -22.67
C PRO A 15 -17.44 5.99 -21.92
N MET A 16 -17.95 4.76 -22.05
CA MET A 16 -17.42 3.55 -21.37
C MET A 16 -15.90 3.34 -21.58
N PHE A 17 -15.33 3.94 -22.62
CA PHE A 17 -13.91 3.91 -22.92
C PHE A 17 -13.40 5.33 -23.20
N ILE A 18 -12.24 5.65 -22.64
CA ILE A 18 -11.51 6.90 -22.89
C ILE A 18 -10.09 6.57 -23.37
N GLU A 19 -9.44 7.52 -24.03
CA GLU A 19 -8.04 7.38 -24.41
C GLU A 19 -7.14 7.24 -23.17
N LEU A 20 -6.14 6.35 -23.26
CA LEU A 20 -5.17 6.11 -22.20
C LEU A 20 -4.46 7.38 -21.73
N ARG A 21 -4.21 8.33 -22.65
CA ARG A 21 -3.65 9.65 -22.32
C ARG A 21 -4.50 10.43 -21.31
N HIS A 22 -5.81 10.47 -21.53
CA HIS A 22 -6.74 11.16 -20.62
C HIS A 22 -6.85 10.40 -19.29
N CYS A 23 -6.87 9.07 -19.36
CA CYS A 23 -6.88 8.23 -18.18
C CYS A 23 -5.64 8.43 -17.29
N PHE A 24 -4.46 8.55 -17.90
CA PHE A 24 -3.21 8.80 -17.17
C PHE A 24 -3.29 10.05 -16.31
N TRP A 25 -3.77 11.18 -16.84
CA TRP A 25 -3.89 12.42 -16.08
C TRP A 25 -4.90 12.32 -14.93
N LEU A 26 -6.04 11.65 -15.17
CA LEU A 26 -7.05 11.43 -14.13
C LEU A 26 -6.53 10.53 -13.00
N GLN A 27 -5.70 9.56 -13.34
CA GLN A 27 -5.18 8.58 -12.38
C GLN A 27 -3.78 8.88 -11.85
N PHE A 28 -3.13 9.94 -12.33
CA PHE A 28 -1.81 10.35 -11.89
C PHE A 28 -1.75 10.52 -10.37
N VAL A 29 -2.67 11.32 -9.81
CA VAL A 29 -2.70 11.60 -8.36
C VAL A 29 -2.99 10.32 -7.55
N PRO A 30 -4.06 9.54 -7.84
CA PRO A 30 -4.30 8.29 -7.12
C PRO A 30 -3.12 7.31 -7.20
N THR A 31 -2.50 7.17 -8.36
CA THR A 31 -1.37 6.27 -8.57
C THR A 31 -0.13 6.72 -7.83
N PHE A 32 0.06 8.02 -7.67
CA PHE A 32 1.16 8.58 -6.89
C PHE A 32 1.04 8.16 -5.43
N PHE A 33 -0.14 8.38 -4.84
CA PHE A 33 -0.41 8.07 -3.45
C PHE A 33 -0.39 6.58 -3.14
N VAL A 34 -0.78 5.71 -4.08
CA VAL A 34 -0.66 4.25 -3.89
C VAL A 34 0.81 3.83 -3.82
N ASN A 35 1.66 4.34 -4.71
CA ASN A 35 3.11 4.05 -4.66
C ASN A 35 3.76 4.63 -3.40
N LEU A 36 3.35 5.83 -2.99
CA LEU A 36 3.79 6.45 -1.74
C LEU A 36 3.41 5.61 -0.52
N LEU A 37 2.15 5.15 -0.46
CA LEU A 37 1.64 4.32 0.63
C LEU A 37 2.41 2.99 0.75
N LEU A 38 2.71 2.36 -0.39
CA LEU A 38 3.44 1.10 -0.42
C LEU A 38 4.86 1.24 0.16
N ASN A 39 5.56 2.33 -0.16
CA ASN A 39 6.89 2.61 0.41
C ASN A 39 6.82 3.04 1.88
N ALA A 40 5.79 3.79 2.26
CA ALA A 40 5.57 4.18 3.64
C ALA A 40 5.37 2.93 4.53
N MET A 41 4.65 1.92 4.04
CA MET A 41 4.46 0.65 4.77
C MET A 41 5.78 -0.08 5.05
N LEU A 42 6.66 -0.18 4.06
CA LEU A 42 7.98 -0.76 4.25
C LEU A 42 8.80 0.08 5.24
N SER A 43 8.81 1.40 5.06
CA SER A 43 9.58 2.32 5.92
C SER A 43 9.17 2.18 7.39
N VAL A 44 7.86 2.09 7.66
CA VAL A 44 7.34 1.80 9.01
C VAL A 44 7.80 0.43 9.50
N GLY A 45 7.78 -0.60 8.64
CA GLY A 45 8.28 -1.94 8.99
C GLY A 45 9.76 -1.92 9.40
N ILE A 46 10.60 -1.21 8.64
CA ILE A 46 12.04 -1.04 8.91
C ILE A 46 12.25 -0.25 10.20
N GLU A 47 11.53 0.86 10.40
CA GLU A 47 11.62 1.66 11.63
C GLU A 47 11.33 0.81 12.88
N ARG A 48 10.28 -0.01 12.84
CA ARG A 48 9.94 -0.92 13.94
C ARG A 48 11.01 -1.98 14.15
N LEU A 49 11.60 -2.50 13.08
CA LEU A 49 12.69 -3.47 13.17
C LEU A 49 13.93 -2.85 13.84
N ILE A 50 14.32 -1.64 13.41
CA ILE A 50 15.44 -0.89 14.00
C ILE A 50 15.17 -0.58 15.48
N GLY A 51 13.96 -0.14 15.82
CA GLY A 51 13.58 0.13 17.22
C GLY A 51 13.68 -1.09 18.13
N VAL A 52 13.44 -2.30 17.61
CA VAL A 52 13.57 -3.55 18.37
C VAL A 52 15.03 -4.02 18.46
N LEU A 53 15.78 -3.91 17.35
CA LEU A 53 17.19 -4.32 17.26
C LEU A 53 18.12 -3.41 18.06
N ALA A 54 17.99 -2.09 17.88
CA ALA A 54 18.94 -1.09 18.36
C ALA A 54 18.20 0.09 19.03
N PRO A 55 17.53 -0.14 20.18
CA PRO A 55 16.76 0.91 20.87
C PRO A 55 17.62 2.09 21.33
N PHE A 56 18.89 1.86 21.66
CA PHE A 56 19.82 2.93 22.03
C PHE A 56 20.08 3.89 20.87
N TRP A 57 20.25 3.36 19.66
CA TRP A 57 20.57 4.14 18.48
C TRP A 57 19.41 5.03 18.04
N VAL A 58 18.18 4.50 18.14
CA VAL A 58 16.96 5.27 17.86
C VAL A 58 16.82 6.46 18.81
N ASN A 59 17.18 6.31 20.08
CA ASN A 59 17.09 7.41 21.07
C ASN A 59 18.14 8.51 20.84
N THR A 60 19.25 8.21 20.16
CA THR A 60 20.29 9.20 19.85
C THR A 60 20.06 9.90 18.51
N LEU A 61 19.16 9.39 17.68
CA LEU A 61 18.85 9.97 16.37
C LEU A 61 17.89 11.15 16.51
N ASN A 62 18.12 12.20 15.71
CA ASN A 62 17.18 13.29 15.60
C ASN A 62 15.95 12.85 14.80
N SER A 63 14.82 12.67 15.50
CA SER A 63 13.55 12.20 14.93
C SER A 63 13.08 13.00 13.72
N THR A 64 13.30 14.32 13.70
CA THR A 64 12.86 15.20 12.61
C THR A 64 13.64 14.92 11.32
N VAL A 65 14.97 14.80 11.42
CA VAL A 65 15.82 14.51 10.27
C VAL A 65 15.51 13.12 9.74
N TYR A 66 15.37 12.14 10.63
CA TYR A 66 15.05 10.76 10.27
C TYR A 66 13.71 10.66 9.51
N ILE A 67 12.62 11.21 10.08
CA ILE A 67 11.30 11.19 9.43
C ILE A 67 11.34 11.94 8.09
N SER A 68 12.02 13.08 8.02
CA SER A 68 12.18 13.85 6.78
C SER A 68 12.88 13.03 5.68
N THR A 69 13.94 12.30 6.03
CA THR A 69 14.65 11.43 5.07
C THR A 69 13.77 10.28 4.57
N LEU A 70 12.99 9.64 5.45
CA LEU A 70 12.07 8.56 5.05
C LEU A 70 10.97 9.08 4.13
N ILE A 71 10.37 10.22 4.44
CA ILE A 71 9.36 10.85 3.59
C ILE A 71 9.97 11.18 2.23
N SER A 72 11.16 11.79 2.21
CA SER A 72 11.85 12.13 0.96
C SER A 72 12.13 10.91 0.09
N LEU A 73 12.55 9.79 0.68
CA LEU A 73 12.75 8.50 -0.01
C LEU A 73 11.44 7.96 -0.60
N CYS A 74 10.35 8.00 0.17
CA CYS A 74 9.03 7.56 -0.31
C CYS A 74 8.54 8.42 -1.48
N PHE A 75 8.73 9.73 -1.41
CA PHE A 75 8.39 10.67 -2.49
C PHE A 75 9.25 10.44 -3.73
N ALA A 76 10.57 10.27 -3.56
CA ALA A 76 11.49 10.02 -4.67
C ALA A 76 11.13 8.73 -5.43
N TYR A 77 10.78 7.66 -4.71
CA TYR A 77 10.34 6.42 -5.35
C TYR A 77 8.99 6.60 -6.08
N ALA A 78 8.02 7.29 -5.46
CA ALA A 78 6.73 7.53 -6.09
C ALA A 78 6.88 8.34 -7.39
N LEU A 79 7.78 9.33 -7.41
CA LEU A 79 8.14 10.07 -8.62
C LEU A 79 8.83 9.18 -9.66
N TYR A 80 9.78 8.35 -9.24
CA TYR A 80 10.45 7.40 -10.14
C TYR A 80 9.45 6.47 -10.84
N ALA A 81 8.49 5.91 -10.09
CA ALA A 81 7.44 5.07 -10.66
C ALA A 81 6.60 5.82 -11.71
N MET A 82 6.30 7.10 -11.48
CA MET A 82 5.56 7.93 -12.43
C MET A 82 6.33 8.25 -13.70
N VAL A 83 7.61 8.58 -13.57
CA VAL A 83 8.47 8.86 -14.73
C VAL A 83 8.57 7.63 -15.63
N ARG A 84 8.56 6.41 -15.06
CA ARG A 84 8.56 5.15 -15.82
C ARG A 84 7.23 4.87 -16.52
N LEU A 85 6.09 5.26 -15.92
CA LEU A 85 4.76 5.08 -16.52
C LEU A 85 4.47 6.07 -17.66
N PHE A 86 5.04 7.27 -17.57
CA PHE A 86 4.80 8.37 -18.49
C PHE A 86 4.99 8.02 -19.99
N PRO A 87 6.14 7.49 -20.45
CA PRO A 87 6.36 7.24 -21.88
C PRO A 87 5.39 6.20 -22.46
N ILE A 88 5.05 5.17 -21.71
CA ILE A 88 4.16 4.09 -22.18
C ILE A 88 2.73 4.58 -22.34
N SER A 89 2.25 5.37 -21.37
CA SER A 89 0.87 5.87 -21.37
C SER A 89 0.63 7.02 -22.35
N LEU A 90 1.66 7.82 -22.67
CA LEU A 90 1.52 9.04 -23.46
C LEU A 90 2.14 8.99 -24.86
N ILE A 91 3.08 8.07 -25.12
CA ILE A 91 3.79 8.00 -26.40
C ILE A 91 3.43 6.70 -27.12
N GLU A 92 3.59 5.56 -26.48
CA GLU A 92 3.42 4.25 -27.14
C GLU A 92 1.94 3.86 -27.33
N ASN A 93 1.12 4.04 -26.29
CA ASN A 93 -0.28 3.57 -26.29
C ASN A 93 -1.31 4.71 -26.11
N ALA A 94 -0.96 5.93 -26.49
CA ALA A 94 -1.74 7.13 -26.19
C ALA A 94 -3.21 7.06 -26.66
N GLN A 95 -3.45 6.41 -27.80
CA GLN A 95 -4.77 6.28 -28.44
C GLN A 95 -5.52 5.00 -28.06
N MET A 96 -4.95 4.16 -27.19
CA MET A 96 -5.62 2.95 -26.74
C MET A 96 -6.85 3.32 -25.91
N LEU A 97 -8.00 2.77 -26.28
CA LEU A 97 -9.27 2.95 -25.58
C LEU A 97 -9.33 2.02 -24.37
N VAL A 98 -9.48 2.59 -23.19
CA VAL A 98 -9.49 1.86 -21.92
C VAL A 98 -10.65 2.32 -21.03
N PRO A 99 -11.22 1.44 -20.19
CA PRO A 99 -12.26 1.82 -19.21
C PRO A 99 -11.72 2.69 -18.07
N CYS A 100 -10.40 2.94 -18.07
CA CYS A 100 -9.70 3.74 -17.08
C CYS A 100 -9.78 3.15 -15.67
N VAL A 101 -9.40 1.89 -15.55
CA VAL A 101 -9.02 1.29 -14.27
C VAL A 101 -7.51 1.43 -14.04
N MET A 102 -7.10 1.37 -12.78
CA MET A 102 -5.68 1.54 -12.41
C MET A 102 -4.76 0.53 -13.08
N ASN A 103 -5.26 -0.68 -13.31
CA ASN A 103 -4.53 -1.73 -14.00
C ASN A 103 -4.25 -1.40 -15.47
N ASP A 104 -5.04 -0.53 -16.11
CA ASP A 104 -4.88 -0.19 -17.53
C ASP A 104 -3.63 0.67 -17.79
N LEU A 105 -3.13 1.36 -16.77
CA LEU A 105 -1.87 2.13 -16.83
C LEU A 105 -0.64 1.23 -16.80
N TYR A 106 -0.80 0.04 -16.23
CA TYR A 106 0.27 -0.93 -16.07
C TYR A 106 0.17 -1.94 -17.21
N GLN A 107 0.74 -1.58 -18.37
CA GLN A 107 0.83 -2.45 -19.54
C GLN A 107 2.28 -2.88 -19.82
N GLY A 108 2.41 -3.96 -20.60
CA GLY A 108 3.70 -4.46 -21.07
C GLY A 108 4.68 -4.82 -19.95
N GLU A 109 5.95 -4.48 -20.16
CA GLU A 109 7.06 -4.80 -19.24
C GLU A 109 6.98 -4.01 -17.94
N VAL A 110 6.51 -2.76 -17.97
CA VAL A 110 6.41 -1.92 -16.77
C VAL A 110 5.40 -2.48 -15.77
N ALA A 111 4.35 -3.15 -16.25
CA ALA A 111 3.44 -3.89 -15.38
C ALA A 111 4.16 -4.98 -14.57
N LEU A 112 5.04 -5.73 -15.23
CA LEU A 112 5.82 -6.80 -14.60
C LEU A 112 6.87 -6.25 -13.64
N GLU A 113 7.55 -5.16 -14.01
CA GLU A 113 8.52 -4.50 -13.12
C GLU A 113 7.86 -3.96 -11.86
N LEU A 114 6.73 -3.28 -12.00
CA LEU A 114 6.03 -2.69 -10.87
C LEU A 114 5.41 -3.78 -9.99
N PHE A 115 4.89 -4.85 -10.60
CA PHE A 115 4.44 -6.02 -9.87
C PHE A 115 5.58 -6.67 -9.07
N ARG A 116 6.76 -6.86 -9.70
CA ARG A 116 7.96 -7.35 -9.03
C ARG A 116 8.35 -6.47 -7.85
N ASN A 117 8.37 -5.14 -8.03
CA ASN A 117 8.69 -4.20 -6.96
C ASN A 117 7.68 -4.28 -5.82
N CYS A 118 6.37 -4.34 -6.13
CA CYS A 118 5.32 -4.51 -5.15
C CYS A 118 5.53 -5.77 -4.31
N MET A 119 5.81 -6.90 -4.96
CA MET A 119 6.08 -8.17 -4.29
C MET A 119 7.32 -8.10 -3.40
N VAL A 120 8.39 -7.46 -3.87
CA VAL A 120 9.62 -7.24 -3.08
C VAL A 120 9.33 -6.40 -1.85
N PHE A 121 8.66 -5.26 -1.98
CA PHE A 121 8.36 -4.39 -0.83
C PHE A 121 7.42 -5.04 0.17
N THR A 122 6.35 -5.69 -0.29
CA THR A 122 5.43 -6.44 0.57
C THR A 122 6.17 -7.59 1.26
N GLY A 123 7.01 -8.34 0.53
CA GLY A 123 7.82 -9.43 1.07
C GLY A 123 8.81 -8.95 2.13
N LEU A 124 9.56 -7.87 1.86
CA LEU A 124 10.46 -7.25 2.83
C LEU A 124 9.73 -6.77 4.08
N THR A 125 8.53 -6.22 3.91
CA THR A 125 7.69 -5.83 5.04
C THR A 125 7.34 -7.06 5.87
N ILE A 126 6.79 -8.13 5.27
CA ILE A 126 6.48 -9.38 5.97
C ILE A 126 7.71 -9.93 6.70
N LEU A 127 8.89 -9.91 6.07
CA LEU A 127 10.15 -10.35 6.68
C LEU A 127 10.51 -9.51 7.91
N CYS A 128 10.38 -8.18 7.84
CA CYS A 128 10.60 -7.31 9.00
C CYS A 128 9.70 -7.73 10.18
N TYR A 129 8.41 -7.95 9.93
CA TYR A 129 7.47 -8.41 10.96
C TYR A 129 7.80 -9.83 11.46
N ALA A 130 8.19 -10.74 10.57
CA ALA A 130 8.60 -12.09 10.93
C ALA A 130 9.85 -12.11 11.82
N ILE A 131 10.77 -11.15 11.69
CA ILE A 131 11.95 -10.98 12.56
C ILE A 131 11.57 -10.32 13.89
N ILE A 132 10.71 -9.29 13.87
CA ILE A 132 10.28 -8.58 15.09
C ILE A 132 9.54 -9.53 16.05
N TRP A 133 8.71 -10.44 15.53
CA TRP A 133 7.92 -11.38 16.34
C TRP A 133 8.76 -12.23 17.33
N PRO A 134 9.77 -13.00 16.89
CA PRO A 134 10.63 -13.76 17.79
C PRO A 134 11.46 -12.85 18.69
N MET A 135 11.95 -11.71 18.19
CA MET A 135 12.72 -10.77 19.01
C MET A 135 11.91 -10.22 20.19
N LEU A 136 10.65 -9.85 19.98
CA LEU A 136 9.75 -9.43 21.06
C LEU A 136 9.51 -10.56 22.07
N ARG A 137 9.42 -11.82 21.61
CA ARG A 137 9.29 -12.99 22.50
C ARG A 137 10.52 -13.19 23.36
N PHE A 138 11.73 -13.15 22.79
CA PHE A 138 12.97 -13.34 23.54
C PHE A 138 13.28 -12.18 24.50
N LYS A 139 12.99 -10.93 24.10
CA LYS A 139 13.25 -9.73 24.91
C LYS A 139 12.26 -9.56 26.08
N THR A 140 11.08 -10.17 26.01
CA THR A 140 10.11 -10.21 27.14
C THR A 140 10.72 -10.83 28.40
N ASN A 141 11.74 -11.67 28.26
CA ASN A 141 12.33 -12.42 29.36
C ASN A 141 13.52 -11.72 30.05
N LYS A 142 13.99 -10.57 29.52
CA LYS A 142 15.16 -9.84 30.04
C LYS A 142 14.89 -8.33 30.07
N ASN A 143 14.74 -7.78 31.28
CA ASN A 143 15.02 -6.39 31.65
C ASN A 143 14.18 -5.22 31.05
N MET A 144 13.05 -5.44 30.37
CA MET A 144 12.14 -4.34 30.03
C MET A 144 10.96 -4.26 31.01
N ALA A 145 10.56 -3.04 31.38
CA ALA A 145 9.36 -2.80 32.18
C ALA A 145 8.14 -3.43 31.48
N LYS A 146 7.43 -4.32 32.18
CA LYS A 146 6.29 -5.11 31.69
C LYS A 146 5.29 -4.29 30.86
N TYR A 147 5.06 -3.04 31.27
CA TYR A 147 4.17 -2.08 30.59
C TYR A 147 4.60 -1.73 29.15
N GLN A 148 5.90 -1.46 28.92
CA GLN A 148 6.42 -1.07 27.60
C GLN A 148 6.38 -2.25 26.61
N ILE A 149 6.57 -3.47 27.11
CA ILE A 149 6.47 -4.71 26.31
C ILE A 149 5.02 -4.92 25.86
N ASP A 150 4.05 -4.79 26.75
CA ASP A 150 2.64 -5.02 26.44
C ASP A 150 2.09 -4.00 25.45
N TYR A 151 2.49 -2.73 25.58
CA TYR A 151 2.18 -1.68 24.61
C TYR A 151 2.75 -2.00 23.22
N THR A 152 4.04 -2.35 23.14
CA THR A 152 4.72 -2.68 21.88
C THR A 152 4.09 -3.91 21.21
N LYS A 153 3.71 -4.93 21.98
CA LYS A 153 3.02 -6.13 21.47
C LYS A 153 1.65 -5.82 20.90
N ARG A 154 0.87 -4.93 21.52
CA ARG A 154 -0.46 -4.53 21.02
C ARG A 154 -0.36 -3.80 19.70
N ILE A 155 0.52 -2.81 19.62
CA ILE A 155 0.77 -2.05 18.39
C ILE A 155 1.28 -2.97 17.28
N PHE A 156 2.23 -3.85 17.61
CA PHE A 156 2.74 -4.82 16.67
C PHE A 156 1.66 -5.77 16.13
N LYS A 157 0.74 -6.24 17.00
CA LYS A 157 -0.40 -7.07 16.58
C LYS A 157 -1.32 -6.32 15.60
N SER A 158 -1.63 -5.05 15.87
CA SER A 158 -2.41 -4.19 14.97
C SER A 158 -1.77 -4.06 13.59
N LEU A 159 -0.48 -3.73 13.58
CA LEU A 159 0.28 -3.55 12.35
C LEU A 159 0.44 -4.85 11.57
N LEU A 160 0.68 -5.98 12.26
CA LEU A 160 0.75 -7.29 11.62
C LEU A 160 -0.57 -7.63 10.92
N VAL A 161 -1.71 -7.37 11.57
CA VAL A 161 -3.04 -7.58 10.96
C VAL A 161 -3.18 -6.72 9.71
N ASN A 162 -2.82 -5.43 9.76
CA ASN A 162 -2.87 -4.56 8.58
C ASN A 162 -1.97 -5.05 7.44
N VAL A 163 -0.74 -5.46 7.75
CA VAL A 163 0.19 -6.01 6.76
C VAL A 163 -0.35 -7.29 6.14
N LEU A 164 -0.95 -8.19 6.94
CA LEU A 164 -1.55 -9.43 6.42
C LEU A 164 -2.75 -9.15 5.53
N PHE A 165 -3.65 -8.25 5.92
CA PHE A 165 -4.81 -7.86 5.10
C PHE A 165 -4.36 -7.25 3.78
N MET A 166 -3.38 -6.32 3.82
CA MET A 166 -2.85 -5.68 2.63
C MET A 166 -2.14 -6.67 1.72
N SER A 167 -1.23 -7.46 2.27
CA SER A 167 -0.50 -8.48 1.52
C SER A 167 -1.49 -9.43 0.85
N THR A 168 -2.45 -9.99 1.59
CA THR A 168 -3.44 -10.92 1.05
C THR A 168 -4.25 -10.28 -0.08
N GLY A 169 -4.68 -9.02 0.05
CA GLY A 169 -5.36 -8.30 -1.01
C GLY A 169 -4.53 -8.18 -2.30
N TYR A 170 -3.25 -7.82 -2.19
CA TYR A 170 -2.36 -7.71 -3.34
C TYR A 170 -1.99 -9.06 -3.96
N PHE A 171 -1.65 -10.06 -3.14
CA PHE A 171 -1.33 -11.41 -3.60
C PHE A 171 -2.52 -12.08 -4.29
N LEU A 172 -3.73 -11.95 -3.73
CA LEU A 172 -4.95 -12.45 -4.37
C LEU A 172 -5.19 -11.73 -5.69
N ASN A 173 -5.15 -10.39 -5.71
CA ASN A 173 -5.35 -9.63 -6.94
C ASN A 173 -4.36 -10.05 -8.04
N ALA A 174 -3.09 -10.22 -7.70
CA ALA A 174 -2.05 -10.66 -8.61
C ALA A 174 -2.20 -12.10 -9.09
N GLY A 175 -2.45 -13.04 -8.16
CA GLY A 175 -2.65 -14.45 -8.48
C GLY A 175 -3.84 -14.65 -9.41
N PHE A 176 -4.95 -13.94 -9.14
CA PHE A 176 -6.11 -13.97 -10.01
C PHE A 176 -5.88 -13.28 -11.35
N LEU A 177 -5.13 -12.17 -11.43
CA LEU A 177 -4.75 -11.56 -12.70
C LEU A 177 -3.97 -12.52 -13.60
N ILE A 178 -3.02 -13.27 -13.02
CA ILE A 178 -2.27 -14.30 -13.74
C ILE A 178 -3.20 -15.43 -14.19
N LEU A 179 -4.13 -15.86 -13.33
CA LEU A 179 -5.10 -16.91 -13.65
C LEU A 179 -6.05 -16.48 -14.79
N LEU A 180 -6.59 -15.26 -14.73
CA LEU A 180 -7.48 -14.71 -15.75
C LEU A 180 -6.78 -14.59 -17.11
N ARG A 181 -5.50 -14.20 -17.14
CA ARG A 181 -4.70 -14.18 -18.38
C ARG A 181 -4.48 -15.57 -18.98
N LYS A 182 -4.41 -16.63 -18.16
CA LYS A 182 -4.25 -18.01 -18.65
C LYS A 182 -5.53 -18.64 -19.18
N LEU A 183 -6.70 -18.13 -18.77
CA LEU A 183 -7.99 -18.74 -19.10
C LEU A 183 -8.58 -18.33 -20.47
N SER A 184 -7.81 -17.63 -21.32
CA SER A 184 -8.25 -17.18 -22.65
C SER A 184 -9.64 -16.52 -22.66
N LEU A 185 -9.99 -15.81 -21.58
CA LEU A 185 -11.29 -15.17 -21.38
C LEU A 185 -11.44 -13.96 -22.29
N SER A 186 -12.69 -13.57 -22.55
CA SER A 186 -12.97 -12.34 -23.31
C SER A 186 -12.48 -11.10 -22.54
N GLN A 187 -12.10 -10.03 -23.25
CA GLN A 187 -11.64 -8.79 -22.61
C GLN A 187 -12.63 -8.25 -21.58
N VAL A 188 -13.94 -8.36 -21.85
CA VAL A 188 -15.00 -7.94 -20.94
C VAL A 188 -14.96 -8.74 -19.64
N GLN A 189 -14.78 -10.06 -19.71
CA GLN A 189 -14.68 -10.92 -18.52
C GLN A 189 -13.43 -10.60 -17.68
N ILE A 190 -12.30 -10.30 -18.34
CA ILE A 190 -11.08 -9.88 -17.64
C ILE A 190 -11.32 -8.57 -16.89
N VAL A 191 -11.96 -7.59 -17.54
CA VAL A 191 -12.29 -6.29 -16.92
C VAL A 191 -13.20 -6.50 -15.70
N PHE A 192 -14.30 -7.24 -15.82
CA PHE A 192 -15.18 -7.54 -14.67
C PHE A 192 -14.45 -8.30 -13.56
N GLY A 193 -13.60 -9.26 -13.91
CA GLY A 193 -12.76 -9.97 -12.95
C GLY A 193 -11.85 -9.02 -12.17
N THR A 194 -11.20 -8.08 -12.85
CA THR A 194 -10.34 -7.08 -12.19
C THR A 194 -11.11 -6.12 -11.27
N TYR A 195 -12.35 -5.76 -11.58
CA TYR A 195 -13.18 -4.95 -10.69
C TYR A 195 -13.49 -5.68 -9.38
N ILE A 196 -13.93 -6.95 -9.48
CA ILE A 196 -14.24 -7.77 -8.30
C ILE A 196 -13.00 -7.90 -7.41
N LEU A 197 -11.83 -8.11 -8.00
CA LEU A 197 -10.57 -8.22 -7.27
C LEU A 197 -10.12 -6.90 -6.63
N GLY A 198 -10.38 -5.79 -7.32
CA GLY A 198 -10.14 -4.44 -6.80
C GLY A 198 -10.91 -4.16 -5.49
N ILE A 199 -12.07 -4.78 -5.28
CA ILE A 199 -12.84 -4.65 -4.02
C ILE A 199 -12.02 -5.14 -2.82
N PHE A 200 -11.30 -6.26 -2.94
CA PHE A 200 -10.48 -6.79 -1.82
C PHE A 200 -9.37 -5.81 -1.43
N THR A 201 -8.71 -5.19 -2.40
CA THR A 201 -7.69 -4.17 -2.13
C THR A 201 -8.30 -2.92 -1.45
N CYS A 202 -9.53 -2.56 -1.80
CA CYS A 202 -10.25 -1.46 -1.16
C CYS A 202 -10.67 -1.79 0.27
N ILE A 203 -11.19 -2.99 0.51
CA ILE A 203 -11.51 -3.46 1.86
C ILE A 203 -10.27 -3.40 2.74
N SER A 204 -9.12 -3.85 2.21
CA SER A 204 -7.85 -3.76 2.94
C SER A 204 -7.42 -2.31 3.22
N ALA A 205 -7.64 -1.39 2.29
CA ALA A 205 -7.30 0.02 2.52
C ALA A 205 -8.19 0.64 3.61
N ILE A 206 -9.48 0.33 3.62
CA ILE A 206 -10.47 0.82 4.59
C ILE A 206 -10.26 0.16 5.97
N SER A 207 -9.78 -1.09 6.02
CA SER A 207 -9.50 -1.76 7.28
C SER A 207 -8.38 -1.10 8.07
N ASN A 208 -7.44 -0.40 7.42
CA ASN A 208 -6.29 0.20 8.11
C ASN A 208 -6.66 1.14 9.27
N PRO A 209 -7.47 2.20 9.07
CA PRO A 209 -7.90 3.08 10.16
C PRO A 209 -8.76 2.35 11.20
N LEU A 210 -9.59 1.38 10.79
CA LEU A 210 -10.40 0.58 11.71
C LEU A 210 -9.53 -0.30 12.63
N THR A 211 -8.55 -1.01 12.07
CA THR A 211 -7.58 -1.81 12.82
C THR A 211 -6.75 -0.93 13.76
N LEU A 212 -6.36 0.27 13.33
CA LEU A 212 -5.66 1.22 14.20
C LEU A 212 -6.55 1.66 15.36
N TYR A 213 -7.82 2.01 15.11
CA TYR A 213 -8.76 2.39 16.16
C TYR A 213 -9.06 1.26 17.16
N LEU A 214 -9.19 0.02 16.68
CA LEU A 214 -9.50 -1.14 17.53
C LEU A 214 -8.32 -1.56 18.42
N PHE A 215 -7.09 -1.47 17.91
CA PHE A 215 -5.92 -2.04 18.60
C PHE A 215 -4.94 -1.01 19.18
N SER A 216 -4.98 0.27 18.76
CA SER A 216 -4.16 1.35 19.31
C SER A 216 -4.98 2.22 20.27
N SER A 217 -4.63 2.17 21.56
CA SER A 217 -5.26 3.02 22.58
C SER A 217 -5.06 4.49 22.30
N ASP A 218 -3.87 4.87 21.83
CA ASP A 218 -3.48 6.26 21.64
C ASP A 218 -4.19 6.86 20.42
N TYR A 219 -4.32 6.06 19.36
CA TYR A 219 -5.12 6.46 18.19
C TYR A 219 -6.59 6.66 18.57
N ARG A 220 -7.14 5.75 19.39
CA ARG A 220 -8.52 5.89 19.89
C ARG A 220 -8.71 7.12 20.77
N ILE A 221 -7.75 7.42 21.65
CA ILE A 221 -7.80 8.62 22.49
C ILE A 221 -7.76 9.87 21.62
N ALA A 222 -6.78 10.00 20.72
CA ALA A 222 -6.66 11.13 19.82
C ALA A 222 -7.89 11.30 18.91
N PHE A 223 -8.41 10.19 18.38
CA PHE A 223 -9.62 10.18 17.57
C PHE A 223 -10.83 10.65 18.37
N ASN A 224 -11.02 10.13 19.59
CA ASN A 224 -12.13 10.55 20.44
C ASN A 224 -12.00 12.00 20.90
N GLU A 225 -10.79 12.48 21.13
CA GLU A 225 -10.55 13.90 21.43
C GLU A 225 -10.94 14.79 20.26
N HIS A 226 -10.61 14.43 19.02
CA HIS A 226 -10.95 15.27 17.86
C HIS A 226 -12.41 15.16 17.43
N LEU A 227 -13.06 14.00 17.64
CA LEU A 227 -14.45 13.77 17.21
C LEU A 227 -15.49 14.14 18.28
N PHE A 228 -15.16 13.97 19.56
CA PHE A 228 -16.11 14.09 20.67
C PHE A 228 -15.78 15.18 21.69
N LYS A 229 -14.62 15.86 21.64
CA LYS A 229 -14.48 17.13 22.37
C LYS A 229 -15.27 18.21 21.64
N ARG A 230 -16.45 18.52 22.17
CA ARG A 230 -16.97 19.88 22.19
C ARG A 230 -16.23 20.69 23.24
#